data_AF-C9KJE0-F1
#
_entry.id   AF-C9KJE0-F1
#
_cell.length_a   1.000
_cell.length_b   1.000
_cell.length_c   1.000
_cell.angle_alpha   90.00
_cell.angle_beta   90.00
_cell.angle_gamma   90.00
#
_symmetry.space_group_name_H-M   'P 1'
#
loop_
_entity.id
_entity.type
_entity.pdbx_description
1 polymer ?
#
loop_
_entity_poly.entity_id
_entity_poly.type
_entity_poly.pdbx_seq_one_letter_code
_entity_poly.pdbx_strand_id
1 'polypeptide(L)'
;MTTKGANHNTLKRKINEFDLDTSHFKGKGWSKGRSLEKVPIEDYLNNTRKISSWKLKNRLLEEHLKENVCEICGISEWNGKPISCQLHHKDGDNTNNSLDNLQMLCPNCHSQTDNFAGRKNRKHSARRRKHISNIDRALTKEERSKINQHPRLGLRRVARPSYLQFKKELTEFNNNYCAMARKYGISDSAIRKWEKSYKKYGV
;
A
#
# COMPACT_ATOMS: atom_id res chain seq x y z
N MET A 1 -1.23 11.57 -7.45
CA MET A 1 -0.97 10.14 -7.78
C MET A 1 0.28 10.11 -8.66
N THR A 2 1.41 9.61 -8.17
CA THR A 2 2.61 9.40 -8.99
C THR A 2 2.41 8.14 -9.81
N THR A 3 2.11 8.31 -11.10
CA THR A 3 2.12 7.21 -12.06
C THR A 3 3.53 6.61 -12.03
N LYS A 4 3.66 5.37 -11.56
CA LYS A 4 4.84 4.53 -11.74
C LYS A 4 4.92 4.15 -13.22
N GLY A 5 5.17 5.15 -14.06
CA GLY A 5 5.05 5.08 -15.51
C GLY A 5 6.30 4.47 -16.12
N ALA A 6 6.12 3.25 -16.62
CA ALA A 6 6.66 2.71 -17.86
C ALA A 6 8.19 2.76 -18.12
N ASN A 7 8.68 1.55 -18.38
CA ASN A 7 10.01 1.13 -18.83
C ASN A 7 10.66 2.08 -19.87
N HIS A 8 11.45 3.06 -19.40
CA HIS A 8 12.22 3.99 -20.26
C HIS A 8 13.06 3.26 -21.31
N ASN A 9 13.49 2.02 -21.03
CA ASN A 9 14.25 1.20 -21.97
C ASN A 9 13.39 0.74 -23.15
N THR A 10 12.10 0.48 -22.95
CA THR A 10 11.17 0.13 -24.06
C THR A 10 10.95 1.32 -24.98
N LEU A 11 10.81 2.52 -24.43
CA LEU A 11 10.69 3.75 -25.21
C LEU A 11 11.96 4.01 -26.03
N LYS A 12 13.15 3.93 -25.41
CA LYS A 12 14.44 4.06 -26.12
C LYS A 12 14.58 3.04 -27.25
N ARG A 13 14.20 1.79 -27.01
CA ARG A 13 14.25 0.73 -28.04
C ARG A 13 13.37 1.08 -29.24
N LYS A 14 12.15 1.54 -29.01
CA LYS A 14 11.20 1.90 -30.08
C LYS A 14 11.63 3.15 -30.84
N ILE A 15 12.23 4.15 -30.17
CA ILE A 15 12.82 5.32 -30.82
C ILE A 15 13.89 4.90 -31.83
N ASN A 16 14.79 3.99 -31.43
CA ASN A 16 15.83 3.48 -32.33
C ASN A 16 15.27 2.58 -33.46
N GLU A 17 14.26 1.74 -33.16
CA GLU A 17 13.62 0.84 -34.13
C GLU A 17 12.94 1.60 -35.28
N PHE A 18 12.35 2.76 -34.97
CA PHE A 18 11.67 3.62 -35.96
C PHE A 18 12.52 4.80 -36.45
N ASP A 19 13.80 4.84 -36.08
CA ASP A 19 14.74 5.92 -36.41
C ASP A 19 14.17 7.33 -36.18
N LEU A 20 13.50 7.51 -35.03
CA LEU A 20 12.86 8.76 -34.70
C LEU A 20 13.89 9.78 -34.24
N ASP A 21 14.00 10.89 -34.96
CA ASP A 21 14.82 12.01 -34.51
C ASP A 21 14.30 12.57 -33.18
N THR A 22 15.15 12.51 -32.16
CA THR A 22 14.88 13.06 -30.82
C THR A 22 15.81 14.21 -30.45
N SER A 23 16.65 14.68 -31.38
CA SER A 23 17.61 15.77 -31.17
C SER A 23 16.93 17.09 -30.77
N HIS A 24 15.69 17.30 -31.22
CA HIS A 24 14.88 18.47 -30.87
C HIS A 24 14.38 18.46 -29.41
N PHE A 25 14.37 17.31 -28.72
CA PHE A 25 14.05 17.24 -27.30
C PHE A 25 15.24 17.67 -26.44
N LYS A 26 15.35 18.97 -26.17
CA LYS A 26 16.43 19.60 -25.36
C LYS A 26 16.45 19.22 -23.86
N GLY A 27 15.70 18.18 -23.47
CA GLY A 27 15.65 17.63 -22.11
C GLY A 27 15.33 18.68 -21.04
N LYS A 28 16.09 18.67 -19.94
CA LYS A 28 15.89 19.57 -18.78
C LYS A 28 16.39 21.01 -19.00
N GLY A 29 16.83 21.35 -20.23
CA GLY A 29 17.39 22.66 -20.56
C GLY A 29 16.46 23.85 -20.25
N TRP A 30 15.14 23.66 -20.29
CA TRP A 30 14.14 24.68 -19.94
C TRP A 30 14.28 25.23 -18.51
N SER A 31 14.85 24.43 -17.60
CA SER A 31 15.07 24.78 -16.19
C SER A 31 16.51 25.21 -15.88
N LYS A 32 17.43 25.12 -16.85
CA LYS A 32 18.84 25.42 -16.63
C LYS A 32 19.00 26.92 -16.38
N GLY A 33 19.49 27.30 -15.20
CA GLY A 33 19.61 28.69 -14.74
C GLY A 33 18.37 29.25 -14.04
N ARG A 34 17.24 28.52 -13.99
CA ARG A 34 16.10 28.92 -13.15
C ARG A 34 16.33 28.41 -11.74
N SER A 35 16.82 29.29 -10.86
CA SER A 35 16.74 29.07 -9.42
C SER A 35 15.38 29.55 -8.93
N LEU A 36 14.60 28.67 -8.32
CA LEU A 36 13.43 29.11 -7.55
C LEU A 36 13.95 29.68 -6.23
N GLU A 37 13.42 30.83 -5.83
CA GLU A 37 13.70 31.37 -4.50
C GLU A 37 13.37 30.32 -3.44
N LYS A 38 14.28 30.16 -2.48
CA LYS A 38 14.05 29.27 -1.34
C LYS A 38 12.91 29.87 -0.52
N VAL A 39 11.85 29.09 -0.36
CA VAL A 39 10.77 29.42 0.58
C VAL A 39 11.36 29.46 2.00
N PRO A 40 11.05 30.51 2.80
CA PRO A 40 11.42 30.59 4.21
C PRO A 40 11.02 29.33 4.97
N ILE A 41 11.82 28.89 5.94
CA ILE A 41 11.50 27.66 6.68
C ILE A 41 10.29 27.86 7.62
N GLU A 42 10.11 29.09 8.07
CA GLU A 42 9.02 29.56 8.91
C GLU A 42 7.66 29.30 8.26
N ASP A 43 7.54 29.46 6.93
CA ASP A 43 6.31 29.14 6.19
C ASP A 43 5.90 27.68 6.38
N TYR A 44 6.88 26.77 6.42
CA TYR A 44 6.63 25.35 6.64
C TYR A 44 6.33 25.04 8.10
N LEU A 45 7.07 25.65 9.04
CA LEU A 45 6.88 25.45 10.49
C LEU A 45 5.53 26.00 10.98
N ASN A 46 5.08 27.13 10.41
CA ASN A 46 3.78 27.74 10.67
C ASN A 46 2.63 27.07 9.90
N ASN A 47 2.88 25.97 9.21
CA ASN A 47 1.89 25.21 8.43
C ASN A 47 1.18 26.02 7.32
N THR A 48 1.72 27.17 6.92
CA THR A 48 1.17 27.98 5.81
C THR A 48 1.33 27.27 4.47
N ARG A 49 2.42 26.50 4.32
CA ARG A 49 2.73 25.70 3.13
C ARG A 49 2.92 24.24 3.50
N LYS A 50 2.48 23.36 2.60
CA LYS A 50 2.64 21.91 2.76
C LYS A 50 4.02 21.48 2.27
N ILE A 51 4.66 20.60 3.05
CA ILE A 51 5.94 19.98 2.71
C ILE A 51 5.92 18.52 3.13
N SER A 52 6.62 17.66 2.39
CA SER A 52 6.81 16.26 2.80
C SER A 52 7.82 16.18 3.95
N SER A 53 7.60 15.27 4.91
CA SER A 53 8.48 15.10 6.08
C SER A 53 9.95 14.91 5.74
N TRP A 54 10.28 14.21 4.64
CA TRP A 54 11.66 14.04 4.19
C TRP A 54 12.32 15.35 3.76
N LYS A 55 11.60 16.18 2.99
CA LYS A 55 12.09 17.50 2.58
C LYS A 55 12.22 18.45 3.78
N LEU A 56 11.24 18.40 4.70
CA LEU A 56 11.27 19.21 5.92
C LEU A 56 12.47 18.83 6.80
N LYS A 57 12.72 17.54 6.99
CA LYS A 57 13.92 17.04 7.70
C LYS A 57 15.20 17.63 7.12
N ASN A 58 15.38 17.57 5.80
CA ASN A 58 16.59 18.09 5.16
C ASN A 58 16.70 19.61 5.34
N ARG A 59 15.59 20.35 5.19
CA ARG A 59 15.56 21.79 5.44
C ARG A 59 15.92 22.14 6.88
N LEU A 60 15.41 21.39 7.87
CA LEU A 60 15.75 21.60 9.28
C LEU A 60 17.25 21.39 9.57
N LEU A 61 17.86 20.39 8.92
CA LEU A 61 19.30 20.13 9.03
C LEU A 61 20.14 21.20 8.32
N GLU A 62 19.71 21.66 7.14
CA GLU A 62 20.37 22.73 6.38
C GLU A 62 20.34 24.08 7.12
N GLU A 63 19.23 24.41 7.78
CA GLU A 63 19.05 25.65 8.52
C GLU A 63 19.52 25.55 9.99
N HIS A 64 20.17 24.43 10.37
CA HIS A 64 20.68 24.17 11.73
C HIS A 64 19.65 24.27 12.87
N LEU A 65 18.36 24.09 12.58
CA LEU A 65 17.29 24.10 13.59
C LEU A 65 17.17 22.77 14.34
N LYS A 66 17.70 21.69 13.76
CA LYS A 66 17.80 20.36 14.37
C LYS A 66 19.11 19.73 13.91
N GLU A 67 19.62 18.80 14.72
CA GLU A 67 20.80 18.01 14.38
C GLU A 67 20.43 16.58 13.98
N ASN A 68 21.34 15.88 13.29
CA ASN A 68 21.15 14.49 12.92
C ASN A 68 21.49 13.53 14.10
N VAL A 69 20.93 13.83 15.26
CA VAL A 69 21.11 13.07 16.51
C VAL A 69 19.74 12.66 17.03
N CYS A 70 19.65 11.45 17.59
CA CYS A 70 18.41 10.99 18.19
C CYS A 70 18.12 11.76 19.49
N GLU A 71 16.99 12.45 19.56
CA GLU A 71 16.56 13.20 20.76
C GLU A 71 16.15 12.30 21.95
N ILE A 72 16.00 10.98 21.73
CA ILE A 72 15.66 10.02 22.79
C ILE A 72 16.90 9.33 23.36
N CYS A 73 17.74 8.75 22.50
CA CYS A 73 18.88 7.93 22.94
C CYS A 73 20.25 8.56 22.65
N GLY A 74 20.29 9.77 22.10
CA GLY A 74 21.53 10.52 21.83
C GLY A 74 22.41 9.97 20.72
N ILE A 75 22.01 8.89 20.04
CA ILE A 75 22.85 8.28 19.00
C ILE A 75 22.93 9.18 17.77
N SER A 76 24.16 9.43 17.32
CA SER A 76 24.50 10.19 16.11
C SER A 76 25.16 9.30 15.04
N GLU A 77 25.79 8.20 15.46
CA GLU A 77 26.51 7.27 14.59
C GLU A 77 26.12 5.82 14.89
N TRP A 78 26.10 4.99 13.85
CA TRP A 78 25.88 3.56 13.95
C TRP A 78 26.81 2.82 12.99
N ASN A 79 27.56 1.84 13.51
CA ASN A 79 28.52 1.06 12.74
C ASN A 79 29.56 1.92 11.97
N GLY A 80 30.10 2.93 12.65
CA GLY A 80 31.10 3.86 12.10
C GLY A 80 30.57 4.79 10.99
N LYS A 81 29.25 4.93 10.85
CA LYS A 81 28.62 5.81 9.86
C LYS A 81 27.56 6.69 10.53
N PRO A 82 27.29 7.90 10.01
CA PRO A 82 26.21 8.74 10.50
C PRO A 82 24.87 8.01 10.46
N ILE A 83 24.12 8.06 11.56
CA ILE A 83 22.83 7.39 11.61
C ILE A 83 21.79 8.14 10.78
N SER A 84 20.89 7.42 10.11
CA SER A 84 19.78 8.05 9.40
C SER A 84 18.61 8.29 10.37
N CYS A 85 18.62 9.45 11.06
CA CYS A 85 17.49 9.85 11.89
C CYS A 85 16.25 10.11 11.03
N GLN A 86 15.06 9.92 11.59
CA GLN A 86 13.77 10.11 10.97
C GLN A 86 13.06 11.25 11.70
N LEU A 87 12.33 12.08 10.95
CA LEU A 87 11.53 13.15 11.52
C LEU A 87 10.22 12.55 12.04
N HIS A 88 9.97 12.70 13.34
CA HIS A 88 8.80 12.21 14.04
C HIS A 88 7.92 13.38 14.50
N HIS A 89 6.60 13.24 14.32
CA HIS A 89 5.59 14.14 14.84
C HIS A 89 5.03 13.58 16.15
N LYS A 90 5.22 14.29 17.28
CA LYS A 90 4.82 13.84 18.62
C LYS A 90 3.31 13.55 18.69
N ASP A 91 2.50 14.44 18.12
CA ASP A 91 1.04 14.28 18.04
C ASP A 91 0.58 13.19 17.06
N GLY A 92 1.42 12.83 16.09
CA GLY A 92 1.11 11.91 15.00
C GLY A 92 0.36 12.53 13.83
N ASP A 93 0.16 13.85 13.82
CA ASP A 93 -0.40 14.60 12.72
C ASP A 93 0.73 15.08 11.80
N ASN A 94 0.77 14.54 10.58
CA ASN A 94 1.79 14.90 9.60
C ASN A 94 1.63 16.31 9.00
N THR A 95 0.54 17.00 9.35
CA THR A 95 0.28 18.37 8.92
C THR A 95 0.77 19.41 9.93
N ASN A 96 1.02 19.02 11.18
CA ASN A 96 1.49 19.92 12.23
C ASN A 96 3.03 19.96 12.28
N ASN A 97 3.64 20.85 11.52
CA ASN A 97 5.09 21.00 11.44
C ASN A 97 5.67 22.00 12.46
N SER A 98 4.95 22.34 13.53
CA SER A 98 5.52 23.18 14.60
C SER A 98 6.80 22.56 15.14
N LEU A 99 7.85 23.37 15.32
CA LEU A 99 9.19 22.90 15.70
C LEU A 99 9.15 22.06 16.99
N ASP A 100 8.30 22.45 17.95
CA ASP A 100 8.12 21.75 19.23
C ASP A 100 7.44 20.39 19.07
N ASN A 101 6.63 20.21 18.02
CA ASN A 101 5.98 18.94 17.67
C ASN A 101 6.93 17.98 16.95
N LEU A 102 8.04 18.48 16.40
CA LEU A 102 8.99 17.70 15.60
C LEU A 102 10.14 17.16 16.43
N GLN A 103 10.49 15.89 16.20
CA GLN A 103 11.64 15.24 16.82
C GLN A 103 12.50 14.48 15.82
N MET A 104 13.81 14.54 16.00
CA MET A 104 14.76 13.70 15.28
C MET A 104 14.98 12.39 16.03
N LEU A 105 14.53 11.27 15.46
CA LEU A 105 14.60 9.94 16.10
C LEU A 105 15.38 8.94 15.26
N CYS A 106 16.24 8.12 15.89
CA CYS A 106 16.84 6.99 15.18
C CYS A 106 15.78 5.94 14.79
N PRO A 107 16.05 5.05 13.81
CA PRO A 107 15.10 4.04 13.38
C PRO A 107 14.59 3.14 14.54
N ASN A 108 15.47 2.83 15.49
CA ASN A 108 15.15 1.98 16.64
C ASN A 108 14.20 2.68 17.62
N CYS A 109 14.50 3.93 18.01
CA CYS A 109 13.62 4.70 18.90
C CYS A 109 12.30 5.04 18.20
N HIS A 110 12.35 5.40 16.92
CA HIS A 110 11.14 5.71 16.16
C HIS A 110 10.18 4.51 16.09
N SER A 111 10.71 3.29 15.97
CA SER A 111 9.89 2.05 15.97
C SER A 111 9.10 1.80 17.26
N GLN A 112 9.54 2.41 18.36
CA GLN A 112 8.93 2.28 19.69
C GLN A 112 7.82 3.32 19.93
N THR A 113 7.72 4.35 19.08
CA THR A 113 6.68 5.39 19.22
C THR A 113 5.27 4.81 18.97
N ASP A 114 4.27 5.35 19.66
CA ASP A 114 2.89 4.87 19.56
C ASP A 114 2.30 5.04 18.16
N ASN A 115 2.76 6.08 17.44
CA ASN A 115 2.28 6.45 16.12
C ASN A 115 3.02 5.70 14.99
N PHE A 116 4.03 4.88 15.32
CA PHE A 116 4.89 4.24 14.34
C PHE A 116 4.12 3.41 13.30
N ALA A 117 4.47 3.56 12.02
CA ALA A 117 3.91 2.81 10.89
C ALA A 117 2.36 2.77 10.86
N GLY A 118 1.71 3.84 11.35
CA GLY A 118 0.26 3.91 11.42
C GLY A 118 -0.34 2.91 12.42
N ARG A 119 0.39 2.54 13.47
CA ARG A 119 -0.09 1.63 14.54
C ARG A 119 -1.40 2.14 15.16
N LYS A 120 -1.55 3.44 15.43
CA LYS A 120 -2.84 4.04 15.85
C LYS A 120 -3.91 4.05 14.74
N ASN A 121 -3.48 4.15 13.48
CA ASN A 121 -4.36 4.09 12.30
C ASN A 121 -4.69 2.67 11.85
N ARG A 122 -4.16 1.64 12.52
CA ARG A 122 -4.70 0.28 12.47
C ARG A 122 -6.02 0.27 13.24
N LYS A 123 -7.03 0.96 12.70
CA LYS A 123 -8.40 0.48 12.86
C LYS A 123 -8.33 -0.98 12.44
N HIS A 124 -8.41 -1.89 13.42
CA HIS A 124 -8.60 -3.32 13.18
C HIS A 124 -9.52 -3.41 11.99
N SER A 125 -9.00 -3.97 10.91
CA SER A 125 -9.61 -3.95 9.59
C SER A 125 -11.12 -4.17 9.69
N ALA A 126 -11.86 -3.07 9.78
CA ALA A 126 -13.30 -3.01 9.59
C ALA A 126 -13.65 -3.28 8.11
N ARG A 127 -12.70 -3.81 7.34
CA ARG A 127 -12.94 -4.67 6.18
C ARG A 127 -13.69 -5.96 6.55
N ARG A 128 -13.88 -6.28 7.83
CA ARG A 128 -15.01 -7.10 8.29
C ARG A 128 -16.15 -6.19 8.76
N ARG A 129 -16.99 -5.70 7.85
CA ARG A 129 -18.45 -5.68 8.00
C ARG A 129 -19.15 -4.97 6.84
N LYS A 130 -20.09 -5.73 6.26
CA LYS A 130 -21.38 -5.32 5.69
C LYS A 130 -21.39 -4.77 4.26
N HIS A 131 -21.24 -5.68 3.30
CA HIS A 131 -22.24 -5.75 2.25
C HIS A 131 -23.11 -6.99 2.55
N ILE A 132 -23.95 -6.86 3.57
CA ILE A 132 -25.04 -7.81 3.78
C ILE A 132 -26.06 -7.43 2.71
N SER A 133 -26.24 -8.27 1.69
CA SER A 133 -27.41 -8.13 0.83
C SER A 133 -28.64 -8.39 1.70
N ASN A 134 -29.78 -7.79 1.36
CA ASN A 134 -31.02 -7.88 2.15
C ASN A 134 -31.50 -9.33 2.45
N ILE A 135 -30.87 -10.33 1.83
CA ILE A 135 -31.10 -11.77 1.98
C ILE A 135 -30.61 -12.28 3.36
N ASP A 136 -29.55 -11.73 3.97
CA ASP A 136 -28.99 -12.31 5.21
C ASP A 136 -29.76 -11.93 6.50
N ARG A 137 -30.81 -11.11 6.40
CA ARG A 137 -31.57 -10.64 7.57
C ARG A 137 -32.46 -11.75 8.17
N ALA A 138 -32.81 -12.77 7.38
CA ALA A 138 -33.62 -13.91 7.77
C ALA A 138 -32.83 -15.07 8.42
N LEU A 139 -31.49 -15.04 8.41
CA LEU A 139 -30.66 -16.14 8.90
C LEU A 139 -30.43 -16.08 10.41
N THR A 140 -30.49 -17.24 11.07
CA THR A 140 -30.23 -17.46 12.48
C THR A 140 -28.76 -17.20 12.84
N LYS A 141 -28.49 -17.06 14.15
CA LYS A 141 -27.17 -16.74 14.69
C LYS A 141 -26.13 -17.84 14.40
N GLU A 142 -26.57 -19.10 14.38
CA GLU A 142 -25.76 -20.28 14.07
C GLU A 142 -25.42 -20.37 12.58
N GLU A 143 -26.38 -20.09 11.69
CA GLU A 143 -26.17 -20.02 10.24
C GLU A 143 -25.16 -18.92 9.87
N ARG A 144 -25.24 -17.76 10.52
CA ARG A 144 -24.24 -16.68 10.36
C ARG A 144 -22.85 -17.06 10.86
N SER A 145 -22.76 -17.88 11.91
CA SER A 145 -21.47 -18.33 12.45
C SER A 145 -20.72 -19.21 11.43
N LYS A 146 -21.43 -20.09 10.72
CA LYS A 146 -20.88 -20.93 9.65
C LYS A 146 -20.41 -20.10 8.44
N ILE A 147 -21.17 -19.07 8.04
CA ILE A 147 -20.79 -18.16 6.93
C ILE A 147 -19.54 -17.33 7.27
N ASN A 148 -19.38 -16.89 8.51
CA ASN A 148 -18.25 -16.05 8.96
C ASN A 148 -16.89 -16.79 9.03
N GLN A 149 -16.89 -18.12 8.91
CA GLN A 149 -15.67 -18.94 8.82
C GLN A 149 -15.11 -19.01 7.38
N HIS A 150 -15.87 -18.64 6.36
CA HIS A 150 -15.40 -18.71 4.97
C HIS A 150 -14.77 -17.38 4.52
N PRO A 151 -13.45 -17.32 4.23
CA PRO A 151 -12.87 -16.12 3.67
C PRO A 151 -13.38 -15.95 2.23
N ARG A 152 -13.97 -14.78 1.92
CA ARG A 152 -14.13 -14.23 0.56
C ARG A 152 -15.25 -14.81 -0.32
N LEU A 153 -16.43 -15.13 0.23
CA LEU A 153 -17.62 -15.46 -0.58
C LEU A 153 -18.02 -14.29 -1.51
N GLY A 154 -18.11 -13.07 -0.99
CA GLY A 154 -18.51 -11.87 -1.74
C GLY A 154 -17.44 -11.25 -2.65
N LEU A 155 -16.27 -11.87 -2.80
CA LEU A 155 -15.20 -11.43 -3.72
C LEU A 155 -15.02 -12.38 -4.91
N ARG A 156 -15.90 -13.38 -5.03
CA ARG A 156 -15.84 -14.36 -6.12
C ARG A 156 -16.35 -13.69 -7.39
N ARG A 157 -15.54 -13.75 -8.44
CA ARG A 157 -15.90 -13.26 -9.78
C ARG A 157 -17.00 -14.11 -10.44
N VAL A 158 -17.11 -15.38 -10.04
CA VAL A 158 -18.06 -16.34 -10.60
C VAL A 158 -18.85 -16.99 -9.47
N ALA A 159 -20.17 -17.09 -9.66
CA ALA A 159 -21.06 -17.79 -8.75
C ALA A 159 -20.69 -19.28 -8.72
N ARG A 160 -20.45 -19.80 -7.53
CA ARG A 160 -19.98 -21.16 -7.31
C ARG A 160 -21.17 -22.03 -6.86
N PRO A 161 -21.35 -23.24 -7.42
CA PRO A 161 -22.44 -24.15 -7.02
C PRO A 161 -22.32 -24.61 -5.56
N SER A 162 -23.35 -25.27 -5.02
CA SER A 162 -23.25 -25.97 -3.73
C SER A 162 -22.25 -27.12 -3.82
N TYR A 163 -21.71 -27.61 -2.70
CA TYR A 163 -20.77 -28.74 -2.74
C TYR A 163 -21.35 -30.01 -3.36
N LEU A 164 -22.61 -30.31 -3.04
CA LEU A 164 -23.33 -31.47 -3.59
C LEU A 164 -23.48 -31.35 -5.11
N GLN A 165 -23.89 -30.17 -5.59
CA GLN A 165 -24.03 -29.89 -7.02
C GLN A 165 -22.67 -29.94 -7.72
N PHE A 166 -21.62 -29.38 -7.10
CA PHE A 166 -20.26 -29.44 -7.63
C PHE A 166 -19.77 -30.88 -7.81
N LYS A 167 -19.99 -31.77 -6.83
CA LYS A 167 -19.61 -33.18 -6.93
C LYS A 167 -20.37 -33.90 -8.05
N LYS A 168 -21.68 -33.69 -8.13
CA LYS A 168 -22.54 -34.29 -9.15
C LYS A 168 -22.07 -33.90 -10.56
N GLU A 169 -21.82 -32.62 -10.78
CA GLU A 169 -21.33 -32.14 -12.07
C GLU A 169 -19.93 -32.66 -12.39
N LEU A 170 -19.05 -32.73 -11.39
CA LEU A 170 -17.71 -33.28 -11.59
C LEU A 170 -17.77 -34.76 -12.01
N THR A 171 -18.68 -35.54 -11.42
CA THR A 171 -18.93 -36.93 -11.84
C THR A 171 -19.55 -37.04 -13.24
N GLU A 172 -20.48 -36.14 -13.60
CA GLU A 172 -21.06 -36.06 -14.96
C GLU A 172 -19.98 -35.77 -16.01
N PHE A 173 -18.97 -34.96 -15.67
CA PHE A 173 -17.81 -34.71 -16.51
C PHE A 173 -16.70 -35.79 -16.40
N ASN A 174 -16.99 -36.96 -15.82
CA ASN A 174 -16.00 -38.03 -15.61
C ASN A 174 -14.73 -37.54 -14.90
N ASN A 175 -14.89 -36.72 -13.85
CA ASN A 175 -13.82 -36.08 -13.08
C ASN A 175 -12.89 -35.16 -13.90
N ASN A 176 -13.35 -34.67 -15.06
CA ASN A 176 -12.57 -33.77 -15.91
C ASN A 176 -12.70 -32.30 -15.47
N TYR A 177 -11.68 -31.80 -14.77
CA TYR A 177 -11.62 -30.41 -14.32
C TYR A 177 -11.60 -29.38 -15.46
N CYS A 178 -11.06 -29.71 -16.64
CA CYS A 178 -11.01 -28.80 -17.78
C CYS A 178 -12.39 -28.63 -18.43
N ALA A 179 -13.21 -29.69 -18.46
CA ALA A 179 -14.59 -29.61 -18.93
C ALA A 179 -15.44 -28.75 -17.98
N MET A 180 -15.28 -28.96 -16.67
CA MET A 180 -15.96 -28.16 -15.65
C MET A 180 -15.53 -26.69 -15.68
N ALA A 181 -14.24 -26.42 -15.92
CA ALA A 181 -13.69 -25.08 -16.05
C ALA A 181 -14.33 -24.29 -17.21
N ARG A 182 -14.51 -24.95 -18.36
CA ARG A 182 -15.21 -24.37 -19.52
C ARG A 182 -16.66 -23.99 -19.20
N LYS A 183 -17.40 -24.85 -18.50
CA LYS A 183 -18.79 -24.58 -18.08
C LYS A 183 -18.90 -23.29 -17.24
N TYR A 184 -17.98 -23.07 -16.32
CA TYR A 184 -17.99 -21.91 -15.42
C TYR A 184 -17.20 -20.70 -15.94
N GLY A 185 -16.61 -20.77 -17.13
CA GLY A 185 -15.80 -19.68 -17.70
C GLY A 185 -14.56 -19.35 -16.86
N ILE A 186 -13.96 -20.34 -16.20
CA ILE A 186 -12.77 -20.19 -15.36
C ILE A 186 -11.67 -21.17 -15.75
N SER A 187 -10.50 -21.09 -15.09
CA SER A 187 -9.42 -22.07 -15.30
C SER A 187 -9.64 -23.35 -14.49
N ASP A 188 -9.09 -24.46 -14.97
CA ASP A 188 -9.08 -25.77 -14.28
C ASP A 188 -8.41 -25.66 -12.89
N SER A 189 -7.36 -24.86 -12.79
CA SER A 189 -6.69 -24.52 -11.54
C SER A 189 -7.63 -23.82 -10.54
N ALA A 190 -8.60 -23.03 -11.02
CA ALA A 190 -9.60 -22.42 -10.17
C ALA A 190 -10.61 -23.46 -9.65
N ILE A 191 -11.04 -24.40 -10.50
CA ILE A 191 -11.91 -25.52 -10.10
C ILE A 191 -11.22 -26.39 -9.04
N ARG A 192 -9.93 -26.72 -9.20
CA ARG A 192 -9.17 -27.47 -8.18
C ARG A 192 -9.08 -26.72 -6.85
N LYS A 193 -8.96 -25.40 -6.88
CA LYS A 193 -9.01 -24.55 -5.67
C LYS A 193 -10.41 -24.53 -5.05
N TRP A 194 -11.47 -24.60 -5.86
CA TRP A 194 -12.83 -24.76 -5.36
C TRP A 194 -12.95 -26.07 -4.57
N GLU A 195 -12.51 -27.18 -5.14
CA GLU A 195 -12.53 -28.48 -4.46
C GLU A 195 -11.78 -28.48 -3.11
N LYS A 196 -10.55 -27.93 -3.07
CA LYS A 196 -9.80 -27.79 -1.81
C LYS A 196 -10.56 -26.93 -0.77
N SER A 197 -11.19 -25.86 -1.24
CA SER A 197 -12.02 -25.00 -0.40
C SER A 197 -13.29 -25.71 0.09
N TYR A 198 -13.91 -26.57 -0.72
CA TYR A 198 -15.06 -27.38 -0.30
C TYR A 198 -14.66 -28.33 0.83
N LYS A 199 -13.56 -29.09 0.64
CA LYS A 199 -13.05 -30.05 1.63
C LYS A 199 -12.67 -29.38 2.95
N LYS A 200 -12.19 -28.14 2.90
CA LYS A 200 -11.74 -27.39 4.09
C LYS A 200 -12.89 -26.73 4.88
N TYR A 201 -13.92 -26.23 4.20
CA TYR A 201 -14.96 -25.40 4.84
C TYR A 201 -16.37 -26.00 4.81
N GLY A 202 -16.60 -27.11 4.10
CA GLY A 202 -17.82 -27.92 4.19
C GLY A 202 -19.10 -27.30 3.62
N VAL A 203 -19.00 -26.31 2.72
CA VAL A 203 -20.17 -25.63 2.10
C VAL A 203 -20.39 -26.08 0.67
#